data_AF-A0A8J6NZU2-F1
#
_entry.id   AF-A0A8J6NZU2-F1
#
_cell.length_a   1.000
_cell.length_b   1.000
_cell.length_c   1.000
_cell.angle_alpha   90.00
_cell.angle_beta   90.00
_cell.angle_gamma   90.00
#
_symmetry.space_group_name_H-M   'P 1'
#
loop_
_entity.id
_entity.type
_entity.pdbx_description
1 polymer ?
#
loop_
_entity_poly.entity_id
_entity_poly.type
_entity_poly.pdbx_seq_one_letter_code
_entity_poly.pdbx_strand_id
1 'polypeptide(L)' 'MSNLLPLLKIIAVLAAAAFVGNWFLAEVKKARLAGRPWHQPYVSIPGILIMLALLLPILLWIIKR' A
#
# COMPACT_ATOMS: atom_id res chain seq x y z
N MET A 1 19.36 -19.28 17.79
CA MET A 1 19.55 -18.08 16.97
C MET A 1 18.80 -18.21 15.62
N SER A 2 17.49 -18.49 15.64
CA SER A 2 16.68 -18.82 14.45
C SER A 2 15.59 -17.78 14.12
N ASN A 3 15.33 -16.83 15.03
CA ASN A 3 14.20 -15.90 14.92
C ASN A 3 14.57 -14.50 14.38
N LEU A 4 15.86 -14.23 14.16
CA LEU A 4 16.32 -12.91 13.70
C LEU A 4 15.86 -12.60 12.27
N LEU A 5 15.96 -13.58 11.37
CA LEU A 5 15.57 -13.41 9.97
C LEU A 5 14.06 -13.20 9.79
N PRO A 6 13.16 -14.00 10.42
CA PRO A 6 11.72 -13.72 10.42
C PRO A 6 11.37 -12.34 10.98
N LEU A 7 12.02 -11.94 12.09
CA LEU A 7 11.80 -10.63 12.70
C LEU A 7 12.17 -9.50 11.74
N LEU A 8 13.33 -9.59 11.07
CA LEU A 8 13.76 -8.59 10.10
C LEU A 8 12.79 -8.48 8.91
N LYS A 9 12.25 -9.61 8.43
CA LYS A 9 11.23 -9.62 7.36
C LYS A 9 9.96 -8.88 7.78
N ILE A 10 9.48 -9.11 9.00
CA ILE A 10 8.29 -8.41 9.53
C ILE A 10 8.55 -6.91 9.61
N ILE A 11 9.70 -6.51 10.17
CA ILE A 11 10.08 -5.10 10.28
C ILE A 11 10.16 -4.45 8.89
N ALA A 12 10.74 -5.14 7.91
CA ALA A 12 10.84 -4.63 6.55
C ALA A 12 9.47 -4.40 5.90
N VAL A 13 8.52 -5.34 6.08
CA VAL A 13 7.15 -5.19 5.56
C VAL A 13 6.42 -4.04 6.25
N LEU A 14 6.54 -3.92 7.58
CA LEU A 14 5.92 -2.82 8.33
C LEU A 14 6.49 -1.46 7.93
N ALA A 15 7.81 -1.37 7.76
CA ALA A 15 8.46 -0.16 7.28
C ALA A 15 7.95 0.21 5.88
N ALA A 16 7.93 -0.74 4.94
CA ALA A 16 7.41 -0.52 3.60
C ALA A 16 5.95 -0.03 3.61
N ALA A 17 5.10 -0.64 4.43
CA ALA A 17 3.71 -0.23 4.60
C ALA A 17 3.59 1.21 5.14
N ALA A 18 4.41 1.58 6.13
CA ALA A 18 4.43 2.93 6.69
C ALA A 18 4.87 3.97 5.66
N PHE A 19 5.90 3.68 4.86
CA PHE A 19 6.37 4.58 3.80
C PHE A 19 5.31 4.80 2.72
N VAL A 20 4.70 3.72 2.20
CA VAL A 20 3.66 3.81 1.17
C VAL A 20 2.41 4.51 1.72
N GLY A 21 2.01 4.19 2.95
CA GLY A 21 0.87 4.84 3.61
C GLY A 21 1.08 6.34 3.80
N ASN A 22 2.25 6.77 4.27
CA ASN A 22 2.56 8.19 4.43
C ASN A 22 2.58 8.92 3.08
N TRP A 23 3.09 8.27 2.02
CA TRP A 23 3.04 8.82 0.67
C TRP A 23 1.61 8.98 0.16
N PHE A 24 0.75 7.97 0.35
CA PHE A 24 -0.67 8.06 0.00
C PHE A 24 -1.38 9.19 0.77
N LEU A 25 -1.09 9.34 2.07
CA LEU A 25 -1.65 10.43 2.88
C LEU A 25 -1.23 11.81 2.37
N ALA A 26 -0.01 11.96 1.85
CA ALA A 26 0.43 13.19 1.21
C ALA A 26 -0.40 13.49 -0.06
N GLU A 27 -0.68 12.49 -0.89
CA GLU A 27 -1.54 12.64 -2.07
C GLU A 27 -2.99 12.97 -1.70
N VAL A 28 -3.54 12.35 -0.64
CA VAL A 28 -4.87 12.69 -0.11
C VAL A 28 -4.92 14.14 0.36
N LYS A 29 -3.90 14.61 1.08
CA LYS A 29 -3.80 16.01 1.51
C LYS A 29 -3.74 16.96 0.31
N LYS A 30 -2.93 16.66 -0.71
CA LYS A 30 -2.85 17.44 -1.94
C LYS A 30 -4.19 17.49 -2.68
N ALA A 31 -4.86 16.35 -2.85
CA ALA A 31 -6.16 16.28 -3.51
C ALA A 31 -7.23 17.08 -2.77
N ARG A 32 -7.25 16.99 -1.42
CA ARG A 32 -8.18 17.76 -0.58
C ARG A 32 -7.95 19.26 -0.69
N LEU A 33 -6.70 19.72 -0.67
CA LEU A 33 -6.36 21.14 -0.84
C LEU A 33 -6.77 21.67 -2.22
N ALA A 34 -6.68 20.83 -3.24
CA ALA A 34 -7.06 21.17 -4.61
C ALA A 34 -8.55 20.92 -4.92
N GLY A 35 -9.38 20.60 -3.92
CA GLY A 35 -10.82 20.37 -4.10
C GLY A 35 -11.19 19.20 -5.02
N ARG A 36 -10.27 18.25 -5.20
CA ARG A 36 -10.46 17.11 -6.12
C ARG A 36 -11.34 16.01 -5.49
N PRO A 37 -11.94 15.16 -6.34
CA PRO A 37 -12.76 14.04 -5.88
C PRO A 37 -11.99 13.07 -4.96
N TRP A 38 -12.70 12.49 -4.00
CA TRP A 38 -12.17 11.54 -3.01
C TRP A 38 -11.50 10.29 -3.60
N HIS A 39 -11.89 9.89 -4.81
CA HIS A 39 -11.34 8.71 -5.50
C HIS A 39 -10.02 9.01 -6.23
N GLN A 40 -9.66 10.28 -6.42
CA GLN A 40 -8.47 10.66 -7.19
C GLN A 40 -7.14 10.12 -6.60
N PRO A 41 -6.92 10.12 -5.26
CA PRO A 41 -5.70 9.56 -4.68
C PRO A 41 -5.46 8.09 -5.03
N TYR A 42 -6.51 7.31 -5.31
CA TYR A 42 -6.37 5.90 -5.71
C TYR A 42 -5.80 5.71 -7.13
N VAL A 43 -5.87 6.75 -7.97
CA VAL A 43 -5.27 6.77 -9.31
C VAL A 43 -3.81 7.26 -9.28
N SER A 44 -3.32 7.69 -8.12
CA SER A 44 -1.92 8.06 -7.94
C SER A 44 -1.01 6.83 -7.83
N ILE A 45 0.30 7.01 -8.05
CA ILE A 45 1.30 5.94 -7.89
C ILE A 45 1.16 5.21 -6.53
N PRO A 46 1.13 5.89 -5.37
CA PRO A 46 0.95 5.19 -4.10
C PRO A 46 -0.43 4.54 -3.96
N GLY A 47 -1.48 5.13 -4.54
CA GLY A 47 -2.82 4.55 -4.55
C GLY A 47 -2.88 3.22 -5.32
N ILE A 48 -2.27 3.16 -6.50
CA ILE A 48 -2.20 1.95 -7.33
C ILE A 48 -1.41 0.86 -6.61
N LEU A 49 -0.31 1.20 -5.95
CA LEU A 49 0.47 0.23 -5.15
C LEU A 49 -0.38 -0.41 -4.05
N ILE A 50 -1.17 0.39 -3.34
CA ILE A 50 -2.10 -0.11 -2.31
C ILE A 50 -3.19 -0.99 -2.95
N MET A 51 -3.78 -0.56 -4.06
CA MET A 51 -4.80 -1.34 -4.77
C MET A 51 -4.27 -2.69 -5.24
N LEU A 52 -3.06 -2.73 -5.82
CA LEU A 52 -2.41 -3.97 -6.23
C LEU A 52 -2.12 -4.88 -5.04
N ALA A 53 -1.63 -4.34 -3.92
CA ALA A 53 -1.37 -5.11 -2.71
C ALA A 53 -2.64 -5.79 -2.16
N LEU A 54 -3.80 -5.14 -2.30
CA LEU A 54 -5.10 -5.70 -1.89
C LEU A 54 -5.66 -6.69 -2.92
N LEU A 55 -5.51 -6.42 -4.23
CA LEU A 55 -6.09 -7.23 -5.29
C LEU A 55 -5.28 -8.50 -5.61
N LEU A 56 -3.94 -8.45 -5.49
CA LEU A 56 -3.07 -9.59 -5.77
C LEU A 56 -3.45 -10.88 -5.02
N PRO A 57 -3.68 -10.90 -3.69
CA PRO A 57 -4.06 -12.13 -3.00
C PRO A 57 -5.40 -12.68 -3.48
N ILE A 58 -6.34 -11.79 -3.85
CA ILE A 58 -7.65 -12.19 -4.40
C ILE A 58 -7.47 -12.82 -5.77
N LEU A 59 -6.68 -12.20 -6.65
CA LEU A 59 -6.37 -12.72 -7.98
C LEU A 59 -5.67 -14.08 -7.90
N LEU A 60 -4.68 -14.22 -7.03
CA LEU A 60 -3.97 -15.48 -6.82
C LEU A 60 -4.90 -16.58 -6.27
N TRP A 61 -5.85 -16.23 -5.40
CA TRP A 61 -6.85 -17.16 -4.90
C TRP A 61 -7.79 -17.64 -6.01
N ILE A 62 -8.23 -16.75 -6.90
CA ILE A 62 -9.08 -17.09 -8.05
C ILE A 62 -8.33 -17.98 -9.06
N ILE A 63 -7.08 -17.66 -9.37
CA ILE A 63 -6.28 -18.41 -10.37
C ILE A 63 -5.91 -19.82 -9.86
N LYS A 64 -5.63 -19.95 -8.56
CA LYS A 64 -5.25 -21.23 -7.95
C LYS A 64 -6.46 -22.15 -7.70
N ARG A 65 -7.68 -21.65 -7.87
CA ARG A 65 -8.92 -22.39 -7.74
C ARG A 65 -9.25 -23.14 -9.02
#